data_AF-A0A842KII3-F1
#
_entry.id   AF-A0A842KII3-F1
#
_cell.length_a   1.000
_cell.length_b   1.000
_cell.length_c   1.000
_cell.angle_alpha   90.00
_cell.angle_beta   90.00
_cell.angle_gamma   90.00
#
_symmetry.space_group_name_H-M   'P 1'
#
loop_
_entity.id
_entity.type
_entity.pdbx_description
1 polymer ?
#
loop_
_entity_poly.entity_id
_entity_poly.type
_entity_poly.pdbx_seq_one_letter_code
_entity_poly.pdbx_strand_id
1 'polypeptide(L)'
;MPDKSNTPNGERPNKSIEDLDVGGKDFVDTDVVILVDQYLMNSLDSKEVTVRVIGGTVGKDVFEVEDEPSFKQNEKVLLYLRGENSPFEVTGALQGKFHLTDDGMAVGSDEIVRLDKLVEKISS
;
A
#
# COMPACT_ATOMS: atom_id res chain seq x y z
N MET A 1 -8.30 9.04 -3.49
CA MET A 1 -9.41 8.63 -4.38
C MET A 1 -10.41 7.85 -3.54
N PRO A 2 -11.69 7.69 -3.91
CA PRO A 2 -12.67 7.15 -2.98
C PRO A 2 -12.44 5.66 -2.73
N ASP A 3 -12.37 5.29 -1.45
CA ASP A 3 -12.21 3.92 -0.98
C ASP A 3 -13.44 3.09 -1.33
N LYS A 4 -13.27 1.80 -1.63
CA LYS A 4 -14.37 0.93 -2.05
C LYS A 4 -14.43 -0.31 -1.16
N SER A 5 -15.61 -0.63 -0.65
CA SER A 5 -15.82 -1.92 0.00
C SER A 5 -15.72 -3.05 -1.04
N ASN A 6 -15.19 -4.21 -0.65
CA ASN A 6 -15.09 -5.37 -1.55
C ASN A 6 -16.44 -6.12 -1.73
N THR A 7 -17.55 -5.57 -1.21
CA THR A 7 -18.88 -6.10 -1.46
C THR A 7 -19.27 -5.92 -2.93
N PRO A 8 -20.17 -6.77 -3.47
CA PRO A 8 -20.62 -6.68 -4.86
C PRO A 8 -21.18 -5.30 -5.27
N ASN A 9 -21.66 -4.51 -4.30
CA ASN A 9 -22.24 -3.18 -4.54
C ASN A 9 -21.29 -2.03 -4.16
N GLY A 10 -20.09 -2.31 -3.64
CA GLY A 10 -19.14 -1.28 -3.18
C GLY A 10 -19.56 -0.57 -1.89
N GLU A 11 -20.67 -0.98 -1.27
CA GLU A 11 -21.21 -0.44 -0.02
C GLU A 11 -20.81 -1.31 1.18
N ARG A 12 -20.76 -0.71 2.37
CA ARG A 12 -20.51 -1.45 3.61
C ARG A 12 -21.54 -2.59 3.77
N PRO A 13 -21.12 -3.82 4.17
CA PRO A 13 -22.05 -4.86 4.56
C PRO A 13 -22.98 -4.41 5.68
N ASN A 14 -24.29 -4.66 5.56
CA ASN A 14 -25.26 -4.41 6.63
C ASN A 14 -25.17 -5.50 7.71
N LYS A 15 -24.02 -5.53 8.40
CA LYS A 15 -23.66 -6.46 9.45
C LYS A 15 -23.17 -5.69 10.67
N SER A 16 -23.41 -6.27 11.85
CA SER A 16 -22.80 -5.76 13.08
C SER A 16 -21.28 -5.91 12.99
N ILE A 17 -20.52 -5.13 13.76
CA ILE A 17 -19.05 -5.23 13.78
C ILE A 17 -18.59 -6.66 14.14
N GLU A 18 -19.34 -7.33 15.02
CA GLU A 18 -19.08 -8.69 15.49
C GLU A 18 -19.31 -9.75 14.40
N ASP A 19 -20.13 -9.44 13.39
CA ASP A 19 -20.47 -10.33 12.27
C ASP A 19 -19.67 -10.03 11.00
N LEU A 20 -18.78 -9.03 11.02
CA LEU A 20 -17.92 -8.72 9.89
C LEU A 20 -16.93 -9.86 9.67
N ASP A 21 -16.88 -10.34 8.44
CA ASP A 21 -15.86 -11.28 7.97
C ASP A 21 -14.57 -10.50 7.67
N VAL A 22 -13.92 -10.05 8.76
CA VAL A 22 -12.64 -9.34 8.76
C VAL A 22 -11.55 -10.28 8.24
N GLY A 23 -11.02 -9.97 7.06
CA GLY A 23 -10.09 -10.84 6.31
C GLY A 23 -10.76 -11.78 5.29
N GLY A 24 -12.09 -11.72 5.15
CA GLY A 24 -12.86 -12.49 4.18
C GLY A 24 -13.61 -11.61 3.17
N LYS A 25 -14.95 -11.50 3.24
CA LYS A 25 -15.72 -10.78 2.19
C LYS A 25 -16.08 -9.34 2.53
N ASP A 26 -15.80 -8.90 3.75
CA ASP A 26 -16.33 -7.67 4.32
C ASP A 26 -15.26 -6.58 4.55
N PHE A 27 -14.05 -6.74 4.00
CA PHE A 27 -12.99 -5.73 4.11
C PHE A 27 -13.15 -4.59 3.09
N VAL A 28 -12.52 -3.46 3.41
CA VAL A 28 -12.41 -2.29 2.54
C VAL A 28 -11.06 -2.34 1.85
N ASP A 29 -11.05 -2.15 0.54
CA ASP A 29 -9.83 -1.99 -0.24
C ASP A 29 -9.68 -0.53 -0.65
N THR A 30 -8.46 -0.02 -0.49
CA THR A 30 -8.07 1.30 -0.98
C THR A 30 -7.04 1.14 -2.08
N ASP A 31 -7.39 1.67 -3.27
CA ASP A 31 -6.47 1.77 -4.39
C ASP A 31 -5.69 3.10 -4.27
N VAL A 32 -4.37 3.00 -4.09
CA VAL A 32 -3.43 4.11 -4.01
C VAL A 32 -2.67 4.21 -5.33
N VAL A 33 -2.76 5.36 -5.99
CA VAL A 33 -2.00 5.64 -7.22
C VAL A 33 -0.65 6.22 -6.85
N ILE A 34 0.42 5.56 -7.28
CA ILE A 34 1.81 5.95 -7.07
C ILE A 34 2.39 6.41 -8.39
N LEU A 35 2.90 7.64 -8.43
CA LEU A 35 3.72 8.12 -9.55
C LEU A 35 5.12 7.53 -9.41
N VAL A 36 5.62 6.93 -10.49
CA VAL A 36 6.88 6.20 -10.46
C VAL A 36 8.02 7.08 -10.93
N ASP A 37 8.97 7.32 -10.03
CA ASP A 37 10.24 7.99 -10.36
C ASP A 37 11.23 7.01 -11.01
N GLN A 38 11.34 5.79 -10.46
CA GLN A 38 12.29 4.78 -10.92
C GLN A 38 11.83 3.35 -10.56
N TYR A 39 12.04 2.42 -11.48
CA TYR A 39 11.98 0.98 -11.21
C TYR A 39 13.38 0.43 -10.92
N LEU A 40 13.52 -0.36 -9.85
CA LEU A 40 14.81 -0.92 -9.40
C LEU A 40 15.08 -2.36 -9.89
N MET A 41 14.04 -3.19 -10.02
CA MET A 41 14.20 -4.60 -10.43
C MET A 41 13.49 -4.94 -11.74
N ASN A 42 12.18 -4.69 -11.82
CA ASN A 42 11.39 -4.96 -13.02
C ASN A 42 11.05 -3.64 -13.70
N SER A 43 11.54 -3.43 -14.92
CA SER A 43 11.19 -2.26 -15.72
C SER A 43 9.79 -2.45 -16.31
N LEU A 44 8.81 -1.70 -15.78
CA LEU A 44 7.55 -1.49 -16.47
C LEU A 44 7.61 -0.15 -17.23
N ASP A 45 6.89 -0.03 -18.34
CA ASP A 45 6.83 1.23 -19.12
C ASP A 45 5.85 2.26 -18.53
N SER A 46 5.22 1.95 -17.39
CA SER A 46 4.22 2.82 -16.78
C SER A 46 4.84 3.92 -15.92
N LYS A 47 4.25 5.12 -15.97
CA LYS A 47 4.61 6.24 -15.09
C LYS A 47 3.80 6.27 -13.79
N GLU A 48 2.80 5.41 -13.71
CA GLU A 48 1.95 5.26 -12.54
C GLU A 48 1.66 3.79 -12.28
N VAL A 49 1.55 3.42 -11.02
CA VAL A 49 1.09 2.09 -10.60
C VAL A 49 0.01 2.24 -9.56
N THR A 50 -1.00 1.38 -9.62
CA THR A 50 -1.99 1.29 -8.55
C THR A 50 -1.55 0.21 -7.57
N VAL A 51 -1.48 0.57 -6.29
CA VAL A 51 -1.22 -0.33 -5.19
C VAL A 51 -2.51 -0.46 -4.38
N ARG A 52 -2.96 -1.69 -4.14
CA ARG A 52 -4.10 -1.98 -3.29
C ARG A 52 -3.63 -2.30 -1.89
N VAL A 53 -4.29 -1.68 -0.90
CA VAL A 53 -4.11 -1.96 0.53
C VAL A 53 -5.44 -2.25 1.19
N ILE A 54 -5.40 -3.06 2.24
CA ILE A 54 -6.58 -3.32 3.06
C ILE A 54 -6.72 -2.19 4.07
N GLY A 55 -7.94 -1.70 4.22
CA GLY A 55 -8.24 -0.49 5.00
C GLY A 55 -8.79 0.62 4.12
N GLY A 56 -9.32 1.65 4.77
CA GLY A 56 -9.92 2.80 4.09
C GLY A 56 -11.14 3.34 4.80
N THR A 57 -11.76 4.35 4.21
CA THR A 57 -12.92 5.06 4.73
C THR A 57 -14.12 4.90 3.80
N VAL A 58 -15.16 4.19 4.26
CA VAL A 58 -16.44 4.09 3.53
C VAL A 58 -17.48 4.92 4.26
N GLY A 59 -17.85 6.07 3.68
CA GLY A 59 -18.79 7.00 4.29
C GLY A 59 -18.23 7.63 5.56
N LYS A 60 -18.72 7.22 6.73
CA LYS A 60 -18.24 7.68 8.05
C LYS A 60 -17.38 6.64 8.77
N ASP A 61 -17.29 5.44 8.22
CA ASP A 61 -16.62 4.32 8.86
C ASP A 61 -15.18 4.24 8.38
N VAL A 62 -14.25 4.16 9.32
CA VAL A 62 -12.82 3.96 9.05
C VAL A 62 -12.46 2.53 9.40
N PHE A 63 -11.85 1.84 8.44
CA PHE A 63 -11.30 0.51 8.61
C PHE A 63 -9.77 0.64 8.63
N GLU A 64 -9.17 0.46 9.80
CA GLU A 64 -7.71 0.48 9.98
C GLU A 64 -7.24 -0.95 10.23
N VAL A 65 -6.21 -1.37 9.50
CA VAL A 65 -5.54 -2.65 9.71
C VAL A 65 -4.12 -2.33 10.15
N GLU A 66 -3.77 -2.74 11.37
CA GLU A 66 -2.50 -2.37 12.03
C GLU A 66 -1.28 -2.75 11.19
N ASP A 67 -1.33 -3.93 10.55
CA ASP A 67 -0.21 -4.47 9.78
C ASP A 67 -0.13 -3.95 8.33
N GLU A 68 -1.10 -3.16 7.86
CA GLU A 68 -1.16 -2.67 6.49
C GLU A 68 -0.43 -1.33 6.29
N PRO A 69 0.22 -1.11 5.13
CA PRO A 69 0.87 0.16 4.85
C PRO A 69 -0.17 1.26 4.61
N SER A 70 -0.07 2.34 5.39
CA SER A 70 -0.82 3.57 5.14
C SER A 70 -0.08 4.49 4.17
N PHE A 71 -0.80 5.32 3.41
CA PHE A 71 -0.19 6.27 2.47
C PHE A 71 -0.63 7.70 2.72
N LYS A 72 0.28 8.66 2.54
CA LYS A 72 0.03 10.10 2.64
C LYS A 72 0.19 10.74 1.27
N GLN A 73 -0.64 11.75 0.99
CA GLN A 73 -0.51 12.50 -0.25
C GLN A 73 0.88 13.17 -0.33
N ASN A 74 1.52 13.08 -1.50
CA ASN A 74 2.82 13.68 -1.82
C ASN A 74 4.01 13.13 -1.00
N GLU A 75 3.87 12.00 -0.29
CA GLU A 75 5.05 11.35 0.28
C GLU A 75 5.90 10.67 -0.81
N LYS A 76 7.21 10.59 -0.57
CA LYS A 76 8.11 9.77 -1.40
C LYS A 76 8.31 8.42 -0.72
N VAL A 77 8.23 7.35 -1.50
CA VAL A 77 8.30 5.98 -0.97
C VAL A 77 9.18 5.09 -1.82
N LEU A 78 9.81 4.11 -1.18
CA LEU A 78 10.31 2.90 -1.82
C LEU A 78 9.37 1.76 -1.44
N LEU A 79 8.91 1.01 -2.44
CA LEU A 79 7.95 -0.07 -2.28
C LEU A 79 8.49 -1.36 -2.86
N TYR A 80 8.33 -2.44 -2.10
CA TYR A 80 8.42 -3.81 -2.62
C TYR A 80 7.02 -4.23 -3.05
N LEU A 81 6.81 -4.46 -4.34
CA LEU A 81 5.51 -4.81 -4.89
C LEU A 81 5.47 -6.25 -5.37
N ARG A 82 4.31 -6.89 -5.23
CA ARG A 82 3.98 -8.21 -5.81
C ARG A 82 2.72 -8.13 -6.66
N GLY A 83 2.60 -9.05 -7.61
CA GLY A 83 1.50 -9.15 -8.54
C GLY A 83 1.99 -9.17 -10.00
N GLU A 84 1.26 -9.86 -10.86
CA GLU A 84 1.58 -9.91 -12.29
C GLU A 84 1.05 -8.67 -13.03
N ASN A 85 -0.06 -8.09 -12.55
CA ASN A 85 -0.73 -6.94 -13.15
C ASN A 85 -1.30 -6.02 -12.05
N SER A 86 -1.53 -4.76 -12.40
CA SER A 86 -2.18 -3.77 -11.53
C SER A 86 -3.63 -4.16 -11.20
N PRO A 87 -4.11 -3.94 -9.96
CA PRO A 87 -3.39 -3.33 -8.84
C PRO A 87 -2.39 -4.31 -8.21
N PHE A 88 -1.23 -3.77 -7.80
CA PHE A 88 -0.20 -4.49 -7.08
C PHE A 88 -0.48 -4.51 -5.58
N GLU A 89 0.14 -5.43 -4.86
CA GLU A 89 0.12 -5.45 -3.39
C GLU A 89 1.52 -5.17 -2.84
N VAL A 90 1.60 -4.61 -1.64
CA VAL A 90 2.89 -4.43 -0.95
C VAL A 90 3.36 -5.77 -0.39
N THR A 91 4.58 -6.17 -0.76
CA THR A 91 5.20 -7.41 -0.27
C THR A 91 5.51 -7.27 1.21
N GLY A 92 4.94 -8.18 2.02
CA GLY A 92 5.15 -8.13 3.47
C GLY A 92 4.47 -6.92 4.10
N ALA A 93 3.30 -6.49 3.60
CA ALA A 93 2.46 -5.47 4.23
C ALA A 93 3.23 -4.18 4.61
N LEU A 94 3.13 -3.68 5.84
CA LEU A 94 3.84 -2.47 6.26
C LEU A 94 5.36 -2.56 6.13
N GLN A 95 5.96 -3.76 6.23
CA GLN A 95 7.42 -3.95 6.13
C GLN A 95 7.93 -3.69 4.70
N GLY A 96 7.09 -3.86 3.68
CA GLY A 96 7.44 -3.61 2.29
C GLY A 96 7.44 -2.14 1.87
N LYS A 97 7.11 -1.22 2.78
CA LYS A 97 7.06 0.22 2.53
C LYS A 97 8.15 0.94 3.32
N PHE A 98 8.88 1.80 2.62
CA PHE A 98 9.80 2.76 3.21
C PHE A 98 9.38 4.18 2.85
N HIS A 99 9.28 5.05 3.84
CA HIS A 99 9.18 6.49 3.62
C HIS A 99 10.57 7.06 3.31
N LEU A 100 10.67 7.86 2.25
CA LEU A 100 11.93 8.48 1.82
C LEU A 100 11.99 9.92 2.31
N THR A 101 13.02 10.22 3.08
CA THR A 101 13.25 11.55 3.67
C THR A 101 14.24 12.37 2.83
N ASP A 102 14.17 13.69 2.97
CA ASP A 102 15.01 14.62 2.20
C ASP A 102 16.52 14.51 2.52
N ASP A 103 16.88 13.94 3.67
CA ASP A 103 18.27 13.64 4.06
C ASP A 103 18.78 12.31 3.48
N GLY A 104 18.01 11.66 2.61
CA GLY A 104 18.41 10.46 1.88
C GLY A 104 18.30 9.17 2.71
N MET A 105 17.40 9.15 3.69
CA MET A 105 17.09 7.94 4.47
C MET A 105 15.83 7.27 3.94
N ALA A 106 15.80 5.95 4.06
CA ALA A 106 14.63 5.11 3.90
C ALA A 106 14.20 4.63 5.29
N VAL A 107 13.01 5.06 5.72
CA VAL A 107 12.43 4.76 7.03
C VAL A 107 11.32 3.73 6.84
N GLY A 108 11.60 2.49 7.22
CA GLY A 108 10.63 1.40 7.25
C GLY A 108 10.11 1.17 8.68
N SER A 109 9.30 0.13 8.85
CA SER A 109 8.79 -0.27 10.16
C SER A 109 9.87 -0.86 11.08
N ASP A 110 10.77 -1.65 10.50
CA ASP A 110 11.72 -2.49 11.23
C ASP A 110 13.13 -1.89 11.19
N GLU A 111 13.41 -1.02 10.22
CA GLU A 111 14.73 -0.44 10.03
C GLU A 111 14.71 0.99 9.48
N ILE A 112 15.79 1.71 9.77
CA ILE A 112 16.13 3.00 9.16
C ILE A 112 17.49 2.83 8.52
N VAL A 113 17.56 3.03 7.21
CA VAL A 113 18.76 2.78 6.41
C VAL A 113 18.97 3.92 5.41
N ARG A 114 20.22 4.16 5.01
CA ARG A 114 20.51 5.09 3.91
C ARG A 114 19.93 4.54 2.60
N LEU A 115 19.27 5.40 1.82
CA LEU A 115 18.60 4.99 0.58
C LEU A 115 19.58 4.37 -0.43
N ASP A 116 20.78 4.94 -0.59
CA ASP A 116 21.82 4.41 -1.48
C ASP A 116 22.23 2.98 -1.10
N LYS A 117 22.41 2.72 0.21
CA LYS A 117 22.75 1.40 0.73
C LYS A 117 21.61 0.40 0.59
N LEU A 118 20.36 0.86 0.73
CA LEU A 118 19.21 -0.01 0.50
C LEU A 118 19.11 -0.40 -0.98
N VAL A 119 19.26 0.57 -1.89
CA VAL A 119 19.26 0.31 -3.34
C VAL A 119 20.41 -0.60 -3.75
N GLU A 120 21.62 -0.42 -3.22
CA GLU A 120 22.76 -1.32 -3.46
C GLU A 120 22.42 -2.78 -3.09
N LYS A 121 21.76 -3.02 -1.94
CA LYS A 121 21.34 -4.37 -1.51
C LYS A 121 20.25 -4.97 -2.39
N ILE A 122 19.35 -4.14 -2.93
CA ILE A 122 18.28 -4.59 -3.83
C ILE A 122 18.89 -4.99 -5.18
N SER A 123 19.85 -4.21 -5.69
CA SER A 123 20.42 -4.41 -7.02
C SER A 123 21.61 -5.37 -7.08
N SER A 124 22.07 -5.90 -5.94
CA SER A 124 23.15 -6.90 -5.85
C SER A 124 22.65 -8.32 -6.02
#